data_AF-A0A946TP00-F1
#
_entry.id   AF-A0A946TP00-F1
#
_cell.length_a   1.000
_cell.length_b   1.000
_cell.length_c   1.000
_cell.angle_alpha   90.00
_cell.angle_beta   90.00
_cell.angle_gamma   90.00
#
_symmetry.space_group_name_H-M   'P 1'
#
loop_
_entity.id
_entity.type
_entity.pdbx_description
1 polymer ?
#
loop_
_entity_poly.entity_id
_entity_poly.type
_entity_poly.pdbx_seq_one_letter_code
_entity_poly.pdbx_strand_id
1 'polypeptide(L)'
;MAPKRINPYANLCKVTLEMPWETAEVLVQYLLPALQEIAEVTIERVDEEERKAKSEAEVKESADKRIQKSIARGRYLSRAIRHEQKRNGLDRREAINEISLNTGDEPSTIDLLIRFYRKRTKARWKKRKYDLIFRMFKRGHTNAEIGEFVGYSPSVNSANSRGN
;
A
#
# COMPACT_ATOMS: atom_id res chain seq x y z
N MET A 1 13.93 -5.68 -19.12
CA MET A 1 13.25 -6.90 -19.62
C MET A 1 11.76 -6.62 -19.65
N ALA A 2 11.16 -6.56 -20.84
CA ALA A 2 9.70 -6.41 -20.97
C ALA A 2 9.01 -7.74 -20.63
N PRO A 3 7.87 -7.75 -19.93
CA PRO A 3 7.14 -8.98 -19.66
C PRO A 3 6.67 -9.58 -20.98
N LYS A 4 7.04 -10.85 -21.25
CA LYS A 4 6.51 -11.61 -22.39
C LYS A 4 4.99 -11.76 -22.18
N ARG A 5 4.20 -11.20 -23.11
CA ARG A 5 2.75 -11.45 -23.18
C ARG A 5 2.56 -12.94 -23.47
N ILE A 6 2.07 -13.69 -22.50
CA ILE A 6 1.67 -15.09 -22.71
C ILE A 6 0.38 -15.01 -23.52
N ASN A 7 0.44 -15.41 -24.80
CA ASN A 7 -0.74 -15.49 -25.65
C ASN A 7 -1.58 -16.69 -25.18
N PRO A 8 -2.80 -16.51 -24.64
CA PRO A 8 -3.59 -17.60 -24.08
C PRO A 8 -4.09 -18.60 -25.14
N TYR A 9 -3.88 -18.33 -26.43
CA TYR A 9 -4.39 -19.13 -27.55
C TYR A 9 -3.29 -19.78 -28.40
N ALA A 10 -2.15 -20.14 -27.80
CA ALA A 10 -1.02 -20.73 -28.54
C ALA A 10 -1.35 -22.08 -29.22
N ASN A 11 -2.41 -22.77 -28.80
CA ASN A 11 -2.84 -24.06 -29.33
C ASN A 11 -4.31 -24.01 -29.80
N LEU A 12 -4.62 -23.20 -30.82
CA LEU A 12 -5.91 -23.35 -31.52
C LEU A 12 -5.81 -24.54 -32.48
N CYS A 13 -6.35 -25.70 -32.09
CA CYS A 13 -6.62 -26.79 -33.03
C CYS A 13 -7.57 -26.29 -34.10
N LYS A 14 -7.09 -26.18 -35.34
CA LYS A 14 -7.91 -25.82 -36.49
C LYS A 14 -8.68 -27.07 -36.93
N VAL A 15 -9.94 -27.17 -36.54
CA VAL A 15 -10.83 -28.26 -36.96
C VAL A 15 -11.54 -27.83 -38.23
N THR A 16 -11.23 -28.47 -39.36
CA THR A 16 -12.02 -28.39 -40.59
C THR A 16 -13.17 -29.38 -40.49
N LEU A 17 -14.38 -28.88 -40.33
CA LEU A 17 -15.61 -29.65 -40.43
C LEU A 17 -16.07 -29.64 -41.88
N GLU A 18 -16.12 -30.82 -42.51
CA GLU A 18 -16.86 -31.01 -43.74
C GLU A 18 -18.34 -31.13 -43.38
N MET A 19 -19.13 -30.14 -43.80
CA MET A 19 -20.56 -30.12 -43.52
C MET A 19 -21.34 -29.66 -44.75
N PRO A 20 -22.57 -30.16 -44.95
CA PRO A 20 -23.40 -29.79 -46.08
C PRO A 20 -23.62 -28.27 -46.11
N TRP A 21 -23.62 -27.70 -47.31
CA TRP A 21 -23.72 -26.25 -47.52
C TRP A 21 -24.96 -25.66 -46.84
N GLU A 22 -26.08 -26.39 -46.88
CA GLU A 22 -27.35 -25.99 -46.28
C GLU A 22 -27.23 -25.89 -44.75
N THR A 23 -26.40 -26.72 -44.14
CA THR A 23 -26.16 -26.71 -42.69
C THR A 23 -25.22 -25.56 -42.31
N ALA A 24 -24.24 -25.25 -43.17
CA ALA A 24 -23.35 -24.12 -42.99
C ALA A 24 -24.09 -22.78 -43.12
N GLU A 25 -25.01 -22.63 -44.08
CA GLU A 25 -25.84 -21.44 -44.22
C GLU A 25 -26.71 -21.18 -42.99
N VAL A 26 -27.37 -22.22 -42.47
CA VAL A 26 -28.21 -22.11 -41.27
C VAL A 26 -27.34 -21.70 -40.07
N LEU A 27 -26.16 -22.28 -39.90
CA LEU A 27 -25.26 -21.89 -38.82
C LEU A 27 -24.75 -20.45 -38.99
N VAL A 28 -24.44 -20.01 -40.21
CA VAL A 28 -24.01 -18.63 -40.45
C VAL A 28 -25.18 -17.63 -40.25
N GLN A 29 -26.39 -17.97 -40.68
CA GLN A 29 -27.56 -17.09 -40.55
C GLN A 29 -28.00 -16.92 -39.08
N TYR A 30 -27.96 -17.98 -38.27
CA TYR A 30 -28.48 -17.93 -36.89
C TYR A 30 -27.40 -17.74 -35.83
N LEU A 31 -26.19 -18.28 -36.03
CA LEU A 31 -25.16 -18.33 -35.00
C LEU A 31 -24.26 -17.10 -35.02
N LEU A 32 -24.07 -16.48 -36.19
CA LEU A 32 -23.21 -15.30 -36.35
C LEU A 32 -23.79 -14.05 -35.67
N PRO A 33 -25.10 -13.74 -35.78
CA PRO A 33 -25.70 -12.64 -35.01
C PRO A 33 -25.65 -12.87 -33.50
N ALA A 34 -25.92 -14.11 -33.05
CA ALA A 34 -25.86 -14.45 -31.63
C ALA A 34 -24.44 -14.32 -31.05
N LEU A 35 -23.41 -14.71 -31.82
CA LEU A 35 -22.02 -14.51 -31.43
C LEU A 35 -21.60 -13.03 -31.42
N GLN A 36 -22.13 -12.21 -32.34
CA GLN A 36 -21.91 -10.77 -32.34
C GLN A 36 -22.52 -10.10 -31.11
N GLU A 37 -23.77 -10.43 -30.76
CA GLU A 37 -24.42 -9.92 -29.55
C GLU A 37 -23.66 -10.32 -28.27
N ILE A 38 -23.22 -11.58 -28.17
CA ILE A 38 -22.43 -12.04 -27.02
C ILE A 38 -21.09 -11.30 -26.94
N ALA A 39 -20.43 -11.07 -28.08
CA ALA A 39 -19.18 -10.34 -28.13
C ALA A 39 -19.35 -8.88 -27.70
N GLU A 40 -20.38 -8.18 -28.19
CA GLU A 40 -20.71 -6.80 -27.81
C GLU A 40 -21.00 -6.68 -26.31
N VAL A 41 -21.86 -7.54 -25.76
CA VAL A 41 -22.17 -7.57 -24.31
C VAL A 41 -20.92 -7.85 -23.49
N THR A 42 -20.01 -8.70 -23.98
CA THR A 42 -18.75 -9.00 -23.28
C THR A 42 -17.80 -7.81 -23.30
N ILE A 43 -17.69 -7.11 -24.43
CA ILE A 43 -16.87 -5.90 -24.57
C ILE A 43 -17.41 -4.80 -23.65
N GLU A 44 -18.73 -4.56 -23.65
CA GLU A 44 -19.36 -3.56 -22.78
C GLU A 44 -19.11 -3.85 -21.30
N ARG A 45 -19.20 -5.12 -20.88
CA ARG A 45 -18.89 -5.53 -19.50
C ARG A 45 -17.42 -5.29 -19.13
N VAL A 46 -16.48 -5.63 -20.02
CA VAL A 46 -15.05 -5.38 -19.80
C VAL A 46 -14.77 -3.89 -19.70
N ASP A 47 -15.38 -3.07 -20.56
CA ASP A 47 -15.25 -1.62 -20.52
C ASP A 47 -15.82 -1.02 -19.23
N GLU A 48 -16.94 -1.55 -18.74
CA GLU A 48 -17.55 -1.11 -17.47
C GLU A 48 -16.67 -1.50 -16.27
N GLU A 49 -16.09 -2.71 -16.26
CA GLU A 49 -15.14 -3.15 -15.24
C GLU A 49 -13.86 -2.30 -15.26
N GLU A 50 -13.33 -1.97 -16.43
CA GLU A 50 -12.18 -1.07 -16.55
C GLU A 50 -12.48 0.34 -16.02
N ARG A 51 -13.67 0.89 -16.33
CA ARG A 51 -14.09 2.21 -15.81
C ARG A 51 -14.25 2.19 -14.29
N LYS A 52 -14.80 1.11 -13.73
CA LYS A 52 -14.88 0.90 -12.27
C LYS A 52 -13.48 0.82 -11.65
N ALA A 53 -12.58 0.03 -12.23
CA ALA A 53 -11.20 -0.10 -11.74
C ALA A 53 -10.43 1.24 -11.79
N LYS A 54 -10.61 2.03 -12.86
CA LYS A 54 -10.00 3.36 -13.00
C LYS A 54 -10.53 4.33 -11.93
N SER A 55 -11.85 4.40 -11.75
CA SER A 55 -12.44 5.28 -10.72
C SER A 55 -12.03 4.88 -9.29
N GLU A 56 -11.95 3.58 -8.98
CA GLU A 56 -11.44 3.11 -7.70
C GLU A 56 -9.96 3.47 -7.48
N ALA A 57 -9.14 3.37 -8.53
CA ALA A 57 -7.73 3.73 -8.47
C ALA A 57 -7.55 5.24 -8.19
N GLU A 58 -8.34 6.09 -8.84
CA GLU A 58 -8.35 7.54 -8.61
C GLU A 58 -8.78 7.89 -7.18
N VAL A 59 -9.82 7.24 -6.64
CA VAL A 59 -10.25 7.42 -5.26
C VAL A 59 -9.15 7.01 -4.28
N LYS A 60 -8.47 5.88 -4.53
CA LYS A 60 -7.32 5.42 -3.73
C LYS A 60 -6.17 6.43 -3.78
N GLU A 61 -5.84 6.96 -4.94
CA GLU A 61 -4.77 7.95 -5.11
C GLU A 61 -5.08 9.25 -4.35
N SER A 62 -6.33 9.72 -4.42
CA SER A 62 -6.81 10.89 -3.67
C SER A 62 -6.72 10.67 -2.15
N ALA A 63 -7.11 9.49 -1.68
CA ALA A 63 -7.00 9.11 -0.27
C ALA A 63 -5.53 9.07 0.18
N ASP A 64 -4.63 8.50 -0.62
CA ASP A 64 -3.20 8.44 -0.32
C ASP A 64 -2.57 9.83 -0.26
N LYS A 65 -2.92 10.73 -1.18
CA LYS A 65 -2.49 12.15 -1.14
C LYS A 65 -2.93 12.83 0.16
N ARG A 66 -4.18 12.62 0.60
CA ARG A 66 -4.69 13.16 1.89
C ARG A 66 -3.90 12.59 3.07
N ILE A 67 -3.65 11.29 3.10
CA ILE A 67 -2.87 10.63 4.16
C ILE A 67 -1.45 11.21 4.22
N GLN A 68 -0.78 11.39 3.06
CA GLN A 68 0.55 11.96 3.01
C GLN A 68 0.60 13.39 3.57
N LYS A 69 -0.40 14.22 3.23
CA LYS A 69 -0.54 15.58 3.79
C LYS A 69 -0.67 15.54 5.32
N SER A 70 -1.52 14.66 5.87
CA SER A 70 -1.68 14.51 7.32
C SER A 70 -0.39 14.05 8.02
N ILE A 71 0.38 13.14 7.40
CA ILE A 71 1.69 12.70 7.91
C ILE A 71 2.69 13.85 7.92
N ALA A 72 2.75 14.64 6.84
CA ALA A 72 3.63 15.80 6.75
C ALA A 72 3.29 16.86 7.81
N ARG A 73 2.00 17.15 7.99
CA ARG A 73 1.51 18.06 9.04
C ARG A 73 1.86 17.55 10.43
N GLY A 74 1.60 16.28 10.74
CA GLY A 74 1.96 15.68 12.03
C GLY A 74 3.47 15.68 12.31
N ARG A 75 4.31 15.51 11.28
CA ARG A 75 5.77 15.62 11.40
C ARG A 75 6.20 17.06 11.73
N TYR A 76 5.63 18.04 11.04
CA TYR A 76 5.88 19.47 11.29
C TYR A 76 5.52 19.84 12.73
N LEU A 77 4.28 19.55 13.15
CA LEU A 77 3.79 19.84 14.50
C LEU A 77 4.66 19.16 15.58
N SER A 78 5.05 17.91 15.37
CA SER A 78 5.93 17.20 16.31
C SER A 78 7.34 17.80 16.42
N ARG A 79 7.81 18.52 15.41
CA ARG A 79 9.10 19.23 15.44
C ARG A 79 8.95 20.60 16.10
N ALA A 80 7.91 21.33 15.73
CA ALA A 80 7.62 22.65 16.26
C ALA A 80 7.37 22.61 17.78
N ILE A 81 6.60 21.64 18.29
CA ILE A 81 6.44 21.45 19.74
C ILE A 81 7.80 21.20 20.41
N ARG A 82 8.65 20.33 19.84
CA ARG A 82 9.98 20.06 20.40
C ARG A 82 10.89 21.28 20.37
N HIS A 83 10.69 22.17 19.40
CA HIS A 83 11.42 23.41 19.32
C HIS A 83 11.00 24.35 20.45
N GLU A 84 9.69 24.56 20.66
CA GLU A 84 9.19 25.39 21.77
C GLU A 84 9.58 24.86 23.14
N GLN A 85 9.49 23.54 23.35
CA GLN A 85 9.95 22.91 24.60
C GLN A 85 11.44 23.15 24.87
N LYS A 86 12.28 23.20 23.82
CA LYS A 86 13.73 23.39 23.97
C LYS A 86 14.13 24.85 24.08
N ARG A 87 13.49 25.73 23.32
CA ARG A 87 13.83 27.15 23.24
C ARG A 87 13.28 27.91 24.44
N ASN A 88 12.03 27.65 24.79
CA ASN A 88 11.30 28.41 25.81
C ASN A 88 11.17 27.64 27.12
N GLY A 89 11.64 26.38 27.17
CA GLY A 89 11.54 25.54 28.38
C GLY A 89 10.11 25.10 28.71
N LEU A 90 9.18 25.24 27.78
CA LEU A 90 7.76 24.98 28.00
C LEU A 90 7.47 23.50 28.22
N ASP A 91 6.48 23.22 29.06
CA ASP A 91 5.92 21.87 29.12
C ASP A 91 5.26 21.52 27.77
N ARG A 92 5.13 20.22 27.49
CA ARG A 92 4.51 19.74 26.26
C ARG A 92 3.10 20.31 26.06
N ARG A 93 2.31 20.45 27.14
CA ARG A 93 0.95 21.00 27.04
C ARG A 93 0.96 22.47 26.65
N GLU A 94 1.83 23.25 27.26
CA GLU A 94 2.01 24.68 26.96
C GLU A 94 2.50 24.89 25.53
N ALA A 95 3.49 24.11 25.11
CA ALA A 95 3.98 24.13 23.73
C ALA A 95 2.89 23.73 22.72
N ILE A 96 1.99 22.80 23.05
CA ILE A 96 0.84 22.46 22.19
C ILE A 96 -0.13 23.64 22.12
N ASN A 97 -0.43 24.29 23.24
CA ASN A 97 -1.33 25.44 23.25
C ASN A 97 -0.76 26.62 22.46
N GLU A 98 0.53 26.89 22.58
CA GLU A 98 1.20 27.93 21.79
C GLU A 98 1.20 27.61 20.29
N ILE A 99 1.48 26.36 19.93
CA ILE A 99 1.37 25.90 18.54
C ILE A 99 -0.08 26.00 18.03
N SER A 100 -1.06 25.69 18.87
CA SER A 100 -2.49 25.81 18.56
C SER A 100 -2.86 27.25 18.21
N LEU A 101 -2.43 28.21 19.02
CA LEU A 101 -2.62 29.64 18.73
C LEU A 101 -1.95 30.06 17.42
N ASN A 102 -0.74 29.58 17.15
CA ASN A 102 0.01 29.92 15.94
C ASN A 102 -0.56 29.29 14.66
N THR A 103 -1.17 28.12 14.76
CA THR A 103 -1.64 27.35 13.60
C THR A 103 -3.15 27.45 13.37
N GLY A 104 -3.91 27.92 14.37
CA GLY A 104 -5.37 27.89 14.39
C GLY A 104 -5.95 26.48 14.57
N ASP A 105 -5.11 25.45 14.75
CA ASP A 105 -5.54 24.07 14.95
C ASP A 105 -5.87 23.84 16.43
N GLU A 106 -6.97 23.15 16.75
CA GLU A 106 -7.26 22.79 18.14
C GLU A 106 -6.16 21.87 18.74
N PRO A 107 -5.88 21.96 20.06
CA PRO A 107 -4.91 21.08 20.72
C PRO A 107 -5.20 19.59 20.53
N SER A 108 -6.47 19.21 20.55
CA SER A 108 -6.97 17.85 20.30
C SER A 108 -6.53 17.32 18.92
N THR A 109 -6.71 18.15 17.89
CA THR A 109 -6.38 17.87 16.49
C THR A 109 -4.87 17.75 16.28
N ILE A 110 -4.09 18.65 16.89
CA ILE A 110 -2.63 18.59 16.88
C ILE A 110 -2.15 17.26 17.46
N ASP A 111 -2.70 16.88 18.61
CA ASP A 111 -2.28 15.67 19.32
C ASP A 111 -2.66 14.40 18.55
N LEU A 112 -3.83 14.38 17.88
CA LEU A 112 -4.25 13.32 16.95
C LEU A 112 -3.31 13.19 15.74
N LEU A 113 -2.97 14.30 15.09
CA LEU A 113 -2.08 14.30 13.92
C LEU A 113 -0.68 13.78 14.28
N ILE A 114 -0.18 14.15 15.46
CA ILE A 114 1.11 13.65 15.96
C ILE A 114 1.05 12.16 16.27
N ARG A 115 -0.01 11.68 16.93
CA ARG A 115 -0.20 10.24 17.20
C ARG A 115 -0.29 9.45 15.91
N PHE A 116 -1.04 9.94 14.92
CA PHE A 116 -1.16 9.33 13.61
C PHE A 116 0.21 9.22 12.91
N TYR A 117 0.95 10.34 12.86
CA TYR A 117 2.32 10.37 12.33
C TYR A 117 3.25 9.38 13.04
N ARG A 118 3.24 9.33 14.39
CA ARG A 118 4.08 8.41 15.17
C ARG A 118 3.72 6.94 14.91
N LYS A 119 2.42 6.61 14.82
CA LYS A 119 1.93 5.25 14.52
C LYS A 119 2.41 4.79 13.14
N ARG A 120 2.25 5.64 12.12
CA ARG A 120 2.71 5.35 10.74
C ARG A 120 4.23 5.22 10.65
N THR A 121 4.96 6.07 11.36
CA THR A 121 6.43 6.01 11.41
C THR A 121 6.89 4.69 12.04
N LYS A 122 6.34 4.29 13.19
CA LYS A 122 6.64 2.99 13.84
C LYS A 122 6.36 1.80 12.91
N ALA A 123 5.24 1.81 12.18
CA ALA A 123 4.91 0.76 11.22
C ALA A 123 5.96 0.68 10.09
N ARG A 124 6.40 1.83 9.55
CA ARG A 124 7.46 1.88 8.53
C ARG A 124 8.79 1.34 9.04
N TRP A 125 9.17 1.66 10.28
CA TRP A 125 10.38 1.11 10.91
C TRP A 125 10.30 -0.39 11.11
N LYS A 126 9.16 -0.93 11.57
CA LYS A 126 8.94 -2.37 11.68
C LYS A 126 9.10 -3.07 10.33
N LYS A 127 8.46 -2.54 9.27
CA LYS A 127 8.60 -3.10 7.91
C LYS A 127 10.06 -3.11 7.44
N ARG A 128 10.76 -1.98 7.57
CA ARG A 128 12.20 -1.89 7.23
C ARG A 128 13.06 -2.87 8.02
N LYS A 129 12.73 -3.09 9.31
CA LYS A 129 13.39 -4.07 10.16
C LYS A 129 13.24 -5.48 9.59
N TYR A 130 12.01 -5.88 9.24
CA TYR A 130 11.76 -7.18 8.61
C TYR A 130 12.42 -7.31 7.23
N ASP A 131 12.39 -6.25 6.40
CA ASP A 131 13.07 -6.25 5.09
C ASP A 131 14.60 -6.39 5.22
N LEU A 132 15.18 -5.85 6.30
CA LEU A 132 16.60 -6.01 6.60
C LEU A 132 16.90 -7.44 7.05
N ILE A 133 16.13 -7.98 7.99
CA ILE A 133 16.22 -9.37 8.45
C ILE A 133 16.17 -10.34 7.26
N PHE A 134 15.17 -10.17 6.38
CA PHE A 134 15.00 -11.03 5.21
C PHE A 134 16.18 -10.94 4.23
N ARG A 135 16.73 -9.73 3.99
CA ARG A 135 17.91 -9.57 3.13
C ARG A 135 19.16 -10.21 3.71
N MET A 136 19.37 -10.12 5.02
CA MET A 136 20.51 -10.75 5.66
C MET A 136 20.38 -12.28 5.67
N PHE A 137 19.17 -12.80 5.92
CA PHE A 137 18.88 -14.23 5.80
C PHE A 137 19.17 -14.75 4.38
N LYS A 138 18.74 -14.02 3.34
CA LYS A 138 19.04 -14.37 1.93
C LYS A 138 20.52 -14.35 1.58
N ARG A 139 21.34 -13.61 2.32
CA ARG A 139 22.81 -13.56 2.16
C ARG A 139 23.55 -14.67 2.92
N GLY A 140 22.82 -15.54 3.62
CA GLY A 140 23.39 -16.66 4.36
C GLY A 140 23.86 -16.32 5.78
N HIS A 141 23.51 -15.13 6.31
CA HIS A 141 23.84 -14.77 7.68
C HIS A 141 23.04 -15.63 8.68
N THR A 142 23.69 -16.00 9.78
CA THR A 142 23.06 -16.74 10.87
C THR A 142 22.10 -15.84 11.67
N ASN A 143 21.13 -16.44 12.37
CA ASN A 143 20.18 -15.67 13.20
C ASN A 143 20.89 -14.82 14.28
N ALA A 144 22.05 -15.26 14.77
CA ALA A 144 22.86 -14.53 15.74
C ALA A 144 23.47 -13.26 15.12
N GLU A 145 24.10 -13.37 13.94
CA GLU A 145 24.64 -12.23 13.20
C GLU A 145 23.53 -11.23 12.82
N ILE A 146 22.38 -11.74 12.37
CA ILE A 146 21.23 -10.89 12.05
C ILE A 146 20.71 -10.18 13.30
N GLY A 147 20.73 -10.84 14.45
CA GLY A 147 20.42 -10.26 15.75
C GLY A 147 21.27 -9.02 16.03
N GLU A 148 22.59 -9.15 15.92
CA GLU A 148 23.52 -8.04 16.15
C GLU A 148 23.31 -6.87 15.17
N PHE A 149 23.18 -7.16 13.86
CA PHE A 149 22.96 -6.13 12.83
C PHE A 149 21.67 -5.32 13.00
N VAL A 150 20.62 -5.96 13.50
CA VAL A 150 19.29 -5.36 13.61
C VAL A 150 19.02 -4.85 15.06
N GLY A 151 20.02 -4.94 15.94
CA GLY A 151 19.94 -4.48 17.34
C GLY A 151 19.10 -5.40 18.24
N TYR A 152 18.94 -6.67 17.86
CA TYR A 152 18.54 -7.77 18.73
C TYR A 152 19.81 -8.52 19.19
N SER A 153 20.66 -7.92 20.03
CA SER A 153 21.59 -8.76 20.79
C SER A 153 20.76 -9.61 21.76
N PRO A 154 20.85 -10.94 21.71
CA PRO A 154 20.30 -11.79 22.76
C PRO A 154 21.28 -11.81 23.96
N SER A 155 21.43 -10.68 24.64
CA SER A 155 22.12 -10.46 25.94
C SER A 155 22.32 -8.95 26.03
N VAL A 156 21.58 -8.16 26.83
CA VAL A 156 21.73 -8.01 28.28
C VAL A 156 20.36 -7.61 28.87
N ASN A 157 19.46 -8.57 29.07
CA ASN A 157 18.63 -8.54 30.26
C ASN A 157 19.36 -9.44 31.25
N SER A 158 20.30 -8.85 31.99
CA SER A 158 20.78 -9.48 33.21
C SER A 158 19.57 -9.69 34.11
N ALA A 159 19.17 -10.95 34.23
CA ALA A 159 18.64 -11.42 35.50
C ALA A 159 19.61 -10.99 36.61
N ASN A 160 19.05 -10.44 37.70
CA ASN A 160 19.69 -9.87 38.90
C ASN A 160 20.20 -8.42 38.70
N SER A 161 19.70 -7.37 39.35
CA SER A 161 19.38 -7.24 40.78
C SER A 161 18.17 -6.33 41.07
N ARG A 162 17.02 -6.93 41.38
CA ARG A 162 16.03 -6.36 42.30
C ARG A 162 15.61 -7.49 43.24
N GLY A 163 16.27 -7.55 44.39
CA GLY A 163 16.02 -8.52 45.44
C GLY A 163 16.95 -8.26 46.62
N ASN A 164 16.35 -7.64 47.65
CA ASN A 164 16.81 -7.35 49.01
C ASN A 164 18.02 -6.44 49.22
#